data_AF-A0A2V8TN23-F1
#
_entry.id   AF-A0A2V8TN23-F1
#
_cell.length_a   1.000
_cell.length_b   1.000
_cell.length_c   1.000
_cell.angle_alpha   90.00
_cell.angle_beta   90.00
_cell.angle_gamma   90.00
#
_symmetry.space_group_name_H-M   'P 1'
#
loop_
_entity.id
_entity.type
_entity.pdbx_description
1 polymer ?
#
loop_
_entity_poly.entity_id
_entity_poly.type
_entity_poly.pdbx_seq_one_letter_code
_entity_poly.pdbx_strand_id
1 'polypeptide(L)'
;MFNFSANHLFLISRTEYASCAVLVMLDHDTRRVYRLFDFTKRLRLTPGRAYCVAGKVNSVNTLYLVIESVKLDTKQERLSTAPVPADGAGG
;
A
#
# COMPACT_ATOMS: atom_id res chain seq x y z
N MET A 1 13.34 -17.75 3.78
CA MET A 1 12.38 -16.74 3.28
C MET A 1 11.16 -16.78 4.18
N PHE A 2 10.74 -15.64 4.72
CA PHE A 2 9.67 -15.58 5.72
C PHE A 2 8.38 -15.07 5.09
N ASN A 3 7.24 -15.51 5.62
CA ASN A 3 5.94 -14.94 5.27
C ASN A 3 5.89 -13.49 5.78
N PHE A 4 5.32 -12.62 4.96
CA PHE A 4 5.05 -11.24 5.31
C PHE A 4 3.62 -10.89 4.97
N SER A 5 2.98 -10.15 5.87
CA SER A 5 1.77 -9.41 5.58
C SER A 5 1.84 -8.05 6.28
N ALA A 6 1.31 -7.03 5.62
CA ALA A 6 1.10 -5.71 6.20
C ALA A 6 -0.17 -5.09 5.62
N ASN A 7 -0.83 -4.30 6.45
CA ASN A 7 -2.03 -3.53 6.11
C ASN A 7 -1.68 -2.04 6.06
N HIS A 8 -2.62 -1.21 5.63
CA HIS A 8 -2.44 0.25 5.59
C HIS A 8 -1.15 0.71 4.88
N LEU A 9 -0.76 0.00 3.81
CA LEU A 9 0.38 0.38 2.99
C LEU A 9 -0.06 1.38 1.90
N PHE A 10 0.65 2.49 1.79
CA PHE A 10 0.39 3.53 0.80
C PHE A 10 1.53 3.59 -0.21
N LEU A 11 1.18 3.65 -1.49
CA LEU A 11 2.17 3.83 -2.55
C LEU A 11 2.79 5.24 -2.47
N ILE A 12 4.12 5.30 -2.33
CA ILE A 12 4.90 6.54 -2.43
C ILE A 12 5.38 6.75 -3.87
N SER A 13 6.04 5.73 -4.43
CA SER A 13 6.64 5.83 -5.76
C SER A 13 6.67 4.47 -6.44
N ARG A 14 6.72 4.51 -7.78
CA ARG A 14 6.85 3.34 -8.63
C ARG A 14 7.92 3.62 -9.68
N THR A 15 8.83 2.66 -9.84
CA THR A 15 9.88 2.70 -10.88
C THR A 15 9.79 1.46 -11.74
N GLU A 16 9.73 1.66 -13.05
CA GLU A 16 9.73 0.57 -14.03
C GLU A 16 11.14 0.24 -14.48
N TYR A 17 11.51 -1.04 -14.45
CA TYR A 17 12.74 -1.58 -15.02
C TYR A 17 12.42 -2.60 -16.10
N ALA A 18 13.42 -3.02 -16.88
CA ALA A 18 13.23 -4.05 -17.91
C ALA A 18 12.71 -5.38 -17.34
N SER A 19 13.18 -5.79 -16.16
CA SER A 19 12.87 -7.09 -15.54
C SER A 19 11.73 -7.06 -14.51
N CYS A 20 11.42 -5.92 -13.92
CA CYS A 20 10.40 -5.80 -12.86
C CYS A 20 9.93 -4.35 -12.67
N ALA A 21 8.86 -4.16 -11.91
CA ALA A 21 8.49 -2.88 -11.32
C ALA A 21 8.87 -2.87 -9.84
N VAL A 22 9.44 -1.77 -9.36
CA VAL A 22 9.76 -1.56 -7.94
C VAL A 22 8.79 -0.54 -7.36
N LEU A 23 8.04 -0.94 -6.35
CA LEU A 23 7.10 -0.09 -5.63
C LEU A 23 7.67 0.24 -4.25
N VAL A 24 7.66 1.51 -3.88
CA VAL A 24 8.01 1.98 -2.55
C VAL A 24 6.71 2.26 -1.81
N MET A 25 6.50 1.58 -0.68
CA MET A 25 5.28 1.70 0.11
C MET A 25 5.57 2.11 1.55
N LEU A 26 4.80 3.07 2.07
CA LEU A 26 4.81 3.48 3.47
C LEU A 26 3.76 2.70 4.23
N ASP A 27 4.17 2.03 5.30
CA ASP A 27 3.28 1.50 6.32
C ASP A 27 2.99 2.61 7.33
N HIS A 28 1.73 3.03 7.39
CA HIS A 28 1.31 4.09 8.30
C HIS A 28 1.24 3.66 9.76
N ASP A 29 1.09 2.36 10.04
CA ASP A 29 1.00 1.83 11.40
C ASP A 29 2.39 1.77 12.05
N THR A 30 3.40 1.35 11.30
CA THR A 30 4.77 1.18 11.83
C THR A 30 5.75 2.27 11.39
N ARG A 31 5.33 3.18 10.51
CA ARG A 31 6.18 4.21 9.86
C ARG A 31 7.36 3.62 9.07
N ARG A 32 7.32 2.33 8.75
CA ARG A 32 8.34 1.66 7.94
C ARG A 32 8.10 1.85 6.46
N VAL A 33 9.18 1.91 5.69
CA VAL A 33 9.14 1.94 4.24
C VAL A 33 9.58 0.59 3.69
N TYR A 34 8.76 0.02 2.81
CA TYR A 34 9.00 -1.25 2.17
C TYR A 34 9.27 -1.08 0.67
N ARG A 35 10.19 -1.89 0.13
CA ARG A 35 10.43 -2.00 -1.31
C ARG A 35 9.86 -3.32 -1.81
N LEU A 36 8.85 -3.23 -2.66
CA LEU A 36 8.15 -4.38 -3.22
C LEU A 36 8.59 -4.55 -4.68
N PHE A 37 8.84 -5.80 -5.06
CA PHE A 37 9.25 -6.17 -6.41
C PHE A 37 8.10 -6.92 -7.08
N ASP A 38 7.53 -6.29 -8.10
CA ASP A 38 6.56 -6.90 -8.99
C ASP A 38 7.26 -7.33 -10.28
N PHE A 39 7.68 -8.60 -10.33
CA PHE A 39 8.26 -9.21 -11.52
C PHE A 39 7.23 -9.46 -12.63
N THR A 40 5.94 -9.50 -12.30
CA THR A 40 4.87 -9.66 -13.31
C THR A 40 4.54 -8.35 -14.02
N LYS A 41 4.87 -7.21 -13.38
CA LYS A 41 4.54 -5.84 -13.80
C LYS A 41 3.03 -5.58 -13.94
N ARG A 42 2.19 -6.45 -13.40
CA ARG A 42 0.72 -6.36 -13.51
C ARG A 42 0.11 -5.49 -12.43
N LEU A 43 0.83 -5.22 -11.35
CA LEU A 43 0.29 -4.51 -10.21
C LEU A 43 0.09 -3.03 -10.56
N ARG A 44 -1.13 -2.52 -10.48
CA ARG A 44 -1.47 -1.11 -10.71
C ARG A 44 -2.04 -0.50 -9.43
N LEU A 45 -1.14 -0.04 -8.56
CA LEU A 45 -1.51 0.69 -7.35
C LEU A 45 -1.69 2.18 -7.65
N THR A 46 -2.65 2.80 -6.97
CA THR A 46 -2.92 4.23 -7.05
C THR A 46 -2.40 4.90 -5.78
N PRO A 47 -1.66 6.03 -5.89
CA PRO A 47 -1.28 6.83 -4.73
C PRO A 47 -2.50 7.25 -3.88
N GLY A 48 -2.29 7.44 -2.58
CA GLY A 48 -3.34 7.90 -1.66
C GLY A 48 -4.37 6.84 -1.24
N ARG A 49 -4.25 5.60 -1.72
CA ARG A 49 -5.07 4.46 -1.26
C ARG A 49 -4.27 3.57 -0.32
N ALA A 50 -4.96 3.02 0.68
CA ALA A 50 -4.42 2.00 1.57
C ALA A 50 -4.54 0.61 0.93
N TYR A 51 -3.50 -0.19 1.05
CA TYR A 51 -3.44 -1.56 0.54
C TYR A 51 -3.02 -2.55 1.61
N CYS A 52 -3.57 -3.75 1.53
CA CYS A 52 -3.09 -4.94 2.22
C CYS A 52 -2.16 -5.69 1.26
N VAL A 53 -0.93 -5.95 1.69
CA VAL A 53 0.06 -6.69 0.90
C VAL A 53 0.48 -7.93 1.65
N ALA A 54 0.48 -9.07 0.97
CA ALA A 54 1.07 -10.30 1.46
C ALA A 54 2.10 -10.83 0.47
N GLY A 55 3.14 -11.44 1.00
CA GLY A 55 4.19 -12.01 0.18
C GLY A 55 5.32 -12.60 1.01
N LYS A 56 6.49 -12.65 0.39
CA LYS A 56 7.66 -13.30 0.96
C LYS A 56 8.80 -12.30 1.11
N VAL A 57 9.44 -12.32 2.28
CA VAL A 57 10.62 -11.51 2.58
C VAL A 57 11.86 -12.38 2.57
N ASN A 58 12.87 -11.93 1.84
CA ASN A 58 14.24 -12.41 1.97
C ASN A 58 15.04 -11.34 2.73
N SER A 59 15.71 -11.68 3.83
CA SER A 59 16.45 -10.70 4.64
C SER A 59 17.89 -11.11 4.87
N VAL A 60 18.80 -10.14 4.70
CA VAL A 60 19.78 -9.85 5.76
C VAL A 60 19.79 -8.34 6.09
N ASN A 61 19.55 -7.43 5.15
CA ASN A 61 19.51 -5.97 5.46
C ASN A 61 18.54 -5.14 4.59
N THR A 62 17.92 -5.72 3.55
CA THR A 62 17.00 -5.02 2.65
C THR A 62 15.80 -5.93 2.42
N LEU A 63 14.61 -5.47 2.82
CA LEU A 63 13.38 -6.24 2.72
C LEU A 63 12.92 -6.26 1.27
N TYR A 64 13.41 -7.23 0.49
CA TYR A 64 12.86 -7.52 -0.83
C TYR A 64 11.55 -8.28 -0.63
N LEU A 65 10.43 -7.61 -0.89
CA LEU A 65 9.12 -8.24 -0.88
C LEU A 65 8.81 -8.76 -2.29
N VAL A 66 8.79 -10.08 -2.43
CA VAL A 66 8.15 -10.72 -3.58
C VAL A 66 6.66 -10.71 -3.29
N ILE A 67 5.92 -9.94 -4.09
CA ILE A 67 4.48 -9.77 -3.91
C ILE A 67 3.77 -11.05 -4.33
N GLU A 68 3.00 -11.67 -3.42
CA GLU A 68 2.13 -12.80 -3.76
C GLU A 68 0.68 -12.32 -3.96
N SER A 69 0.22 -11.36 -3.17
CA SER A 69 -1.11 -10.77 -3.35
C SER A 69 -1.19 -9.33 -2.82
N VAL A 70 -2.08 -8.55 -3.43
CA VAL A 70 -2.43 -7.20 -2.99
C VAL A 70 -3.94 -7.04 -3.03
N LYS A 71 -4.50 -6.41 -2.01
CA LYS A 71 -5.92 -6.08 -1.92
C LYS A 71 -6.08 -4.62 -1.52
N LEU A 72 -7.09 -3.95 -2.07
CA LEU A 72 -7.48 -2.63 -1.59
C LEU A 72 -7.99 -2.76 -0.16
N ASP A 73 -7.51 -1.90 0.73
CA ASP A 73 -8.00 -1.85 2.10
C ASP A 73 -9.28 -1.03 2.16
N THR A 74 -10.42 -1.71 2.05
CA THR A 74 -11.75 -1.09 2.06
C THR A 74 -12.17 -0.62 3.44
N LYS A 75 -11.42 -0.95 4.51
CA LYS A 75 -11.77 -0.53 5.87
C LYS A 75 -11.68 0.99 6.03
N GLN A 76 -10.82 1.66 5.26
CA GLN A 76 -10.65 3.12 5.28
C GLN A 76 -11.68 3.87 4.43
N GLU A 77 -12.31 3.23 3.43
CA GLU A 77 -13.31 3.88 2.57
C GLU A 77 -14.57 4.28 3.37
N ARG A 78 -14.83 3.58 4.49
CA ARG A 78 -15.97 3.84 5.38
C ARG A 78 -15.80 5.05 6.30
N LEU A 79 -14.57 5.54 6.50
CA LEU A 79 -14.28 6.67 7.40
C LEU A 79 -14.26 8.02 6.70
N SER A 80 -14.20 8.06 5.37
CA SER A 80 -14.25 9.29 4.58
C SER A 80 -15.68 9.69 4.21
N THR A 81 -16.60 9.67 5.19
CA THR A 81 -17.87 10.41 5.04
C THR A 81 -17.63 11.79 5.64
N ALA A 82 -17.31 12.77 4.79
CA ALA A 82 -17.21 14.17 5.19
C ALA A 82 -18.49 14.57 5.94
N PRO A 83 -18.41 15.30 7.07
CA PRO A 83 -19.62 15.79 7.73
C PRO A 83 -20.34 16.74 6.76
N VAL A 84 -21.60 16.45 6.51
CA VAL A 84 -22.53 17.34 5.79
C VAL A 84 -22.50 18.70 6.51
N PRO A 85 -22.25 19.84 5.81
CA PRO A 85 -22.39 21.14 6.44
C PRO A 85 -23.86 21.29 6.85
N ALA A 86 -24.12 21.40 8.15
CA ALA A 86 -25.44 21.80 8.62
C ALA A 86 -25.62 23.26 8.23
N ASP A 87 -26.43 23.51 7.20
CA ASP A 87 -26.90 24.84 6.83
C ASP A 87 -27.60 25.46 8.05
N GLY A 88 -26.96 26.48 8.62
CA GLY A 88 -27.57 27.31 9.65
C GLY A 88 -28.63 28.19 8.99
N ALA A 89 -29.90 27.87 9.24
CA ALA A 89 -31.02 28.73 8.87
C ALA A 89 -31.94 28.95 10.09
N GLY A 90 -31.88 30.17 10.61
CA GLY A 90 -33.03 30.99 11.03
C GLY A 90 -33.88 30.53 12.21
N GLY A 91 -33.87 31.32 13.28
CA GLY A 91 -34.83 31.30 14.38
C GLY A 91 -34.44 32.24 15.49
#